data_AF-A0A9D6ZBD6-F1
#
_entry.id   AF-A0A9D6ZBD6-F1
#
_cell.length_a   1.000
_cell.length_b   1.000
_cell.length_c   1.000
_cell.angle_alpha   90.00
_cell.angle_beta   90.00
_cell.angle_gamma   90.00
#
_symmetry.space_group_name_H-M   'P 1'
#
loop_
_entity.id
_entity.type
_entity.pdbx_description
1 polymer ?
#
loop_
_entity_poly.entity_id
_entity_poly.type
_entity_poly.pdbx_seq_one_letter_code
_entity_poly.pdbx_strand_id
1 'polypeptide(L)'
;MSFNHYAKIKRILDQQPSGWVIKRIDEPTAAKNFKGETVSFTHYYRIYDSSGEPIKYCKFQQIELLAKTLKIQVENLPLVN
;
A
#
# COMPACT_ATOMS: atom_id res chain seq x y z
N MET A 1 -20.85 -4.49 -1.63
CA MET A 1 -19.62 -4.77 -0.87
C MET A 1 -18.51 -3.90 -1.43
N SER A 2 -18.06 -2.88 -0.69
CA SER A 2 -16.99 -1.99 -1.17
C SER A 2 -15.69 -2.79 -1.27
N PHE A 3 -15.08 -2.79 -2.46
CA PHE A 3 -13.73 -3.34 -2.67
C PHE A 3 -12.75 -2.53 -1.81
N ASN A 4 -12.44 -3.01 -0.62
CA ASN A 4 -11.43 -2.39 0.21
C ASN A 4 -10.06 -2.88 -0.27
N HIS A 5 -9.45 -2.07 -1.13
CA HIS A 5 -8.10 -2.28 -1.65
C HIS A 5 -7.09 -2.65 -0.55
N TYR A 6 -7.14 -1.98 0.59
CA TYR A 6 -6.26 -2.26 1.73
C TYR A 6 -6.54 -3.62 2.38
N ALA A 7 -7.81 -4.05 2.44
CA ALA A 7 -8.13 -5.39 2.92
C ALA A 7 -7.58 -6.48 1.98
N LYS A 8 -7.55 -6.22 0.66
CA LYS A 8 -6.89 -7.12 -0.30
C LYS A 8 -5.38 -7.16 -0.07
N ILE A 9 -4.74 -6.01 0.13
CA ILE A 9 -3.31 -5.93 0.47
C ILE A 9 -3.02 -6.75 1.72
N LYS A 10 -3.77 -6.54 2.81
CA LYS A 10 -3.59 -7.32 4.05
C LYS A 10 -3.63 -8.82 3.80
N ARG A 11 -4.63 -9.32 3.06
CA ARG A 11 -4.74 -10.75 2.74
C ARG A 11 -3.55 -11.28 1.96
N ILE A 12 -3.00 -10.47 1.05
CA ILE A 12 -1.79 -10.84 0.31
C ILE A 12 -0.60 -10.90 1.25
N LEU A 13 -0.40 -9.88 2.09
CA LEU A 13 0.70 -9.83 3.05
C LEU A 13 0.63 -10.94 4.09
N ASP A 14 -0.57 -11.34 4.53
CA ASP A 14 -0.78 -12.47 5.45
C ASP A 14 -0.27 -13.81 4.84
N GLN A 15 -0.11 -13.90 3.52
CA GLN A 15 0.42 -15.07 2.80
C GLN A 15 1.90 -14.94 2.40
N GLN A 16 2.47 -13.75 2.54
CA GLN A 16 3.86 -13.50 2.15
C GLN A 16 4.81 -13.84 3.30
N PRO A 17 6.01 -14.36 3.00
CA PRO A 17 7.04 -14.49 4.02
C PRO A 17 7.38 -13.12 4.63
N SER A 18 7.89 -13.12 5.86
CA SER A 18 8.40 -11.92 6.49
C SER A 18 9.57 -11.31 5.69
N GLY A 19 9.77 -10.00 5.83
CA GLY A 19 10.84 -9.28 5.12
C GLY A 19 10.38 -8.49 3.90
N TRP A 20 9.06 -8.37 3.67
CA TRP A 20 8.53 -7.39 2.72
C TRP A 20 8.79 -5.95 3.19
N VAL A 21 8.95 -5.05 2.24
CA VAL A 21 9.22 -3.62 2.49
C VAL A 21 8.29 -2.74 1.66
N ILE A 22 8.02 -1.54 2.16
CA ILE A 22 7.25 -0.50 1.47
C ILE A 22 8.25 0.50 0.90
N LYS A 23 8.11 0.83 -0.38
CA LYS A 23 8.85 1.93 -1.01
C LYS A 23 7.90 3.06 -1.35
N ARG A 24 8.32 4.29 -1.05
CA ARG A 24 7.67 5.50 -1.56
C ARG A 24 8.26 5.80 -2.94
N ILE A 25 7.39 6.12 -3.89
CA ILE A 25 7.75 6.51 -5.25
C ILE A 25 7.18 7.90 -5.47
N ASP A 26 8.06 8.89 -5.60
CA ASP A 26 7.73 10.30 -5.79
C ASP A 26 7.34 10.62 -7.23
N GLU A 27 6.34 9.90 -7.72
CA GLU A 27 5.73 10.10 -9.01
C GLU A 27 4.24 10.45 -8.86
N PRO A 28 3.72 11.38 -9.66
CA PRO A 28 2.32 11.74 -9.60
C PRO A 28 1.43 10.55 -9.98
N THR A 29 0.35 10.36 -9.24
CA THR A 29 -0.63 9.31 -9.55
C THR A 29 -2.04 9.81 -9.31
N ALA A 30 -3.02 9.19 -9.96
CA ALA A 30 -4.42 9.53 -9.77
C ALA A 30 -5.21 8.26 -9.42
N ALA A 31 -6.16 8.37 -8.51
CA ALA A 31 -7.06 7.28 -8.14
C ALA A 31 -8.47 7.81 -7.92
N LYS A 32 -9.49 6.99 -8.24
CA LYS A 32 -10.87 7.34 -7.93
C LYS A 32 -11.16 7.08 -6.45
N ASN A 33 -11.79 8.04 -5.78
CA ASN A 33 -12.31 7.86 -4.44
C ASN A 33 -13.64 7.08 -4.45
N PHE A 34 -14.21 6.83 -3.27
CA PHE A 34 -15.51 6.14 -3.15
C PHE A 34 -16.70 6.91 -3.74
N LYS A 35 -16.56 8.22 -3.95
CA LYS A 35 -17.56 9.07 -4.64
C LYS A 35 -17.38 9.05 -6.16
N GLY A 36 -16.38 8.34 -6.68
CA GLY A 36 -16.06 8.28 -8.10
C GLY A 36 -15.21 9.45 -8.62
N GLU A 37 -14.82 10.38 -7.76
CA GLU A 37 -14.01 11.54 -8.09
C GLU A 37 -12.54 11.13 -8.23
N THR A 38 -11.86 11.66 -9.25
CA THR A 38 -10.43 11.43 -9.43
C THR A 38 -9.64 12.35 -8.50
N VAL A 39 -8.89 11.76 -7.57
CA VAL A 39 -7.99 12.46 -6.68
C VAL A 39 -6.56 12.27 -7.17
N SER A 40 -5.83 13.37 -7.29
CA SER A 40 -4.40 13.38 -7.65
C SER A 40 -3.55 13.31 -6.38
N PHE A 41 -2.48 12.52 -6.44
CA PHE A 41 -1.51 12.34 -5.38
C PHE A 41 -0.13 12.65 -5.94
N THR A 42 0.72 13.28 -5.13
CA THR A 42 2.10 13.62 -5.52
C THR A 42 3.04 12.43 -5.52
N HIS A 43 2.67 11.36 -4.83
CA HIS A 43 3.46 10.14 -4.68
C HIS A 43 2.54 8.92 -4.53
N TYR A 44 3.12 7.74 -4.66
CA TYR A 44 2.49 6.49 -4.29
C TYR A 44 3.46 5.56 -3.58
N TYR A 45 2.91 4.52 -2.99
CA TYR A 45 3.65 3.47 -2.31
C TYR A 45 3.48 2.15 -3.04
N ARG A 46 4.51 1.32 -2.95
CA ARG A 46 4.50 -0.03 -3.49
C ARG A 46 5.18 -0.98 -2.52
N ILE A 47 4.61 -2.16 -2.35
CA ILE A 47 5.19 -3.21 -1.50
C ILE A 47 6.05 -4.14 -2.36
N TYR A 48 7.23 -4.43 -1.86
CA TYR A 48 8.18 -5.38 -2.42
C TYR A 48 8.34 -6.55 -1.46
N ASP A 49 8.50 -7.75 -1.99
CA ASP A 49 8.81 -8.93 -1.20
C ASP A 49 10.27 -8.93 -0.72
N SER A 50 10.65 -9.98 0.02
CA SER A 50 12.02 -10.16 0.52
C SER A 50 13.06 -10.38 -0.59
N SER A 51 12.64 -10.75 -1.79
CA SER A 51 13.50 -10.88 -2.98
C SER A 51 13.69 -9.55 -3.71
N GLY A 52 13.00 -8.49 -3.27
CA GLY A 52 13.01 -7.18 -3.91
C GLY A 52 12.10 -7.10 -5.15
N GLU A 53 11.18 -8.04 -5.34
CA GLU A 53 10.20 -8.01 -6.42
C GLU A 53 8.90 -7.29 -5.99
N PRO A 54 8.27 -6.50 -6.87
CA PRO A 54 7.04 -5.80 -6.52
C PRO A 54 5.86 -6.78 -6.39
N ILE A 55 5.21 -6.77 -5.24
CA ILE A 55 4.05 -7.62 -4.97
C ILE A 55 2.83 -7.12 -5.75
N LYS A 56 2.22 -8.01 -6.54
CA LYS A 56 1.04 -7.69 -7.35
C LYS A 56 -0.12 -7.18 -6.49
N TYR A 57 -0.83 -6.18 -6.99
CA TYR A 57 -1.95 -5.52 -6.31
C TYR A 57 -1.58 -4.72 -5.04
N CYS A 58 -0.30 -4.59 -4.70
CA CYS A 58 0.17 -3.83 -3.53
C CYS A 58 0.72 -2.43 -3.89
N LYS A 59 0.10 -1.76 -4.87
CA LYS A 59 0.30 -0.31 -5.13
C LYS A 59 -0.80 0.48 -4.44
N PHE A 60 -0.48 1.48 -3.62
CA PHE A 60 -1.46 2.28 -2.88
C PHE A 60 -0.94 3.71 -2.62
N GLN A 61 -1.82 4.63 -2.21
CA GLN A 61 -1.47 6.04 -2.02
C GLN A 61 -1.53 6.49 -0.55
N GLN A 62 -2.34 5.85 0.28
CA GLN A 62 -2.58 6.29 1.67
C GLN A 62 -1.96 5.31 2.66
N ILE A 63 -0.78 5.66 3.18
CA ILE A 63 -0.04 4.83 4.13
C ILE A 63 -0.77 4.65 5.47
N GLU A 64 -1.48 5.67 5.94
CA GLU A 64 -2.28 5.62 7.17
C GLU A 64 -3.39 4.57 7.10
N LEU A 65 -4.05 4.42 5.95
CA LEU A 65 -5.09 3.41 5.76
C LEU A 65 -4.50 2.00 5.77
N LEU A 66 -3.31 1.82 5.21
CA LEU A 66 -2.61 0.54 5.29
C LEU A 66 -2.26 0.23 6.75
N ALA A 67 -1.63 1.17 7.46
CA ALA A 67 -1.27 1.04 8.88
C ALA A 67 -2.48 0.64 9.74
N LYS A 68 -3.60 1.36 9.59
CA LYS A 68 -4.87 1.05 10.26
C LYS A 68 -5.39 -0.35 9.91
N THR A 69 -5.28 -0.77 8.66
CA THR A 69 -5.74 -2.09 8.21
C THR A 69 -4.87 -3.22 8.78
N LEU A 70 -3.57 -3.00 8.88
CA LEU A 70 -2.62 -3.94 9.50
C LEU A 70 -2.65 -3.90 11.03
N LYS A 71 -3.31 -2.89 11.63
CA LYS A 71 -3.30 -2.59 13.07
C LYS A 71 -1.89 -2.32 13.61
N ILE A 72 -1.07 -1.64 12.79
CA ILE A 72 0.30 -1.24 13.11
C ILE A 72 0.37 0.29 13.02
N GLN A 73 1.24 0.93 13.80
CA GLN A 73 1.49 2.37 13.67
C GLN A 73 2.28 2.66 12.38
N VAL A 74 2.07 3.81 11.76
CA VAL A 74 2.74 4.18 10.49
C VAL A 74 4.27 4.13 10.63
N GLU A 75 4.78 4.59 11.76
CA GLU A 75 6.22 4.61 12.10
C GLU A 75 6.86 3.21 12.19
N ASN A 76 6.04 2.18 12.44
CA ASN A 76 6.49 0.79 12.55
C ASN A 76 6.34 0.01 11.24
N LEU A 77 5.86 0.64 10.16
CA LEU A 77 5.84 0.00 8.85
C LEU A 77 7.27 -0.09 8.29
N PRO A 78 7.61 -1.16 7.55
CA PRO A 78 8.93 -1.34 6.96
C PRO A 78 9.11 -0.44 5.73
N LEU A 79 9.07 0.88 5.92
CA LEU A 79 9.28 1.88 4.88
C LEU A 79 10.78 2.03 4.61
N VAL A 80 11.18 1.87 3.36
CA VAL A 80 12.53 2.13 2.89
C VAL A 80 12.49 3.27 1.86
N ASN A 81 13.41 4.23 2.02
CA ASN A 81 13.55 5.39 1.11
C ASN A 81 14.23 5.00 -0.20
#